data_AF-A0AAQ4FJB9-F1
#
_entry.id   AF-A0AAQ4FJB9-F1
#
_cell.length_a   1.000
_cell.length_b   1.000
_cell.length_c   1.000
_cell.angle_alpha   90.00
_cell.angle_beta   90.00
_cell.angle_gamma   90.00
#
_symmetry.space_group_name_H-M   'P 1'
#
loop_
_entity.id
_entity.type
_entity.pdbx_description
1 polymer ?
#
loop_
_entity_poly.entity_id
_entity_poly.type
_entity_poly.pdbx_seq_one_letter_code
_entity_poly.pdbx_strand_id
1 'polypeptide(L)'
;MDAWATTPHGAGGAYARQLLRAVDVAQLPQPHFVHLLYLLALEKCTVPDEFVSSVQRRLPEFQREQDFKETAILCSSLFKLKIKVLDDAFLNSVAQRAIDALKLSKDRFDIIAALKFLRLCEHYNADVLKNLARYVTDYCQEFVVVECAHMLAAFSSVAAYDKGTFECLEHRVASILGMHTQSAAGSSRLHPSLQPRVKDVAKVLWAFAAVSHSARKESLQTSVQFLEQQFASHKDLYHVLDSLQSLICLNCFPWDLIDKATSPSAERAVLLGNRKKAAQRLAFVTASAQLARGGAALPAPKLSREPPLSGRDGFAELAAVFGAHGLRVSCLLPHIRIAGVTFSVCPRLLRASSVPDFTDLQRKAGLTGDHAPRLISVELLDDSVLVRNSGRRLRGIMAAKVRQLRALGVCVLGATPEKASRLATLCDERQWWNDFVRACALGEPTPGGLEAVLDGDTA
;
A
#
# COMPACT_ATOMS: atom_id res chain seq x y z
N MET A 1 -38.77 -4.06 -15.34
CA MET A 1 -37.49 -3.59 -14.75
C MET A 1 -37.45 -2.07 -14.57
N ASP A 2 -38.44 -1.31 -15.08
CA ASP A 2 -38.44 0.16 -15.02
C ASP A 2 -38.86 0.79 -13.68
N ALA A 3 -39.44 0.01 -12.76
CA ALA A 3 -39.79 0.48 -11.42
C ALA A 3 -38.57 0.62 -10.47
N TRP A 4 -37.40 0.10 -10.87
CA TRP A 4 -36.18 0.13 -10.06
C TRP A 4 -35.38 1.44 -10.17
N ALA A 5 -35.53 2.18 -11.27
CA ALA A 5 -34.73 3.38 -11.54
C ALA A 5 -35.19 4.63 -10.78
N THR A 6 -36.35 4.58 -10.10
CA THR A 6 -37.01 5.75 -9.51
C THR A 6 -37.01 5.79 -7.98
N THR A 7 -36.44 4.80 -7.29
CA THR A 7 -36.44 4.80 -5.82
C THR A 7 -35.34 5.71 -5.23
N PRO A 8 -35.67 6.55 -4.22
CA PRO A 8 -34.71 7.47 -3.62
C PRO A 8 -33.56 6.73 -2.92
N HIS A 9 -32.36 7.31 -2.99
CA HIS A 9 -31.14 6.82 -2.34
C HIS A 9 -31.39 6.51 -0.85
N GLY A 10 -31.43 5.22 -0.51
CA GLY A 10 -31.67 4.73 0.86
C GLY A 10 -32.57 3.49 0.92
N ALA A 11 -33.56 3.37 0.02
CA ALA A 11 -34.47 2.22 -0.01
C ALA A 11 -33.85 0.95 -0.62
N GLY A 12 -32.92 1.10 -1.57
CA GLY A 12 -32.24 -0.01 -2.26
C GLY A 12 -31.50 -0.96 -1.30
N GLY A 13 -30.90 -0.43 -0.24
CA GLY A 13 -30.21 -1.23 0.77
C GLY A 13 -31.14 -2.08 1.65
N ALA A 14 -32.37 -1.62 1.90
CA ALA A 14 -33.36 -2.41 2.65
C ALA A 14 -33.94 -3.53 1.79
N TYR A 15 -34.25 -3.23 0.53
CA TYR A 15 -34.73 -4.20 -0.45
C TYR A 15 -33.68 -5.27 -0.76
N ALA A 16 -32.43 -4.88 -0.99
CA ALA A 16 -31.34 -5.84 -1.22
C ALA A 16 -31.15 -6.81 -0.05
N ARG A 17 -31.29 -6.34 1.20
CA ARG A 17 -31.25 -7.21 2.39
C ARG A 17 -32.43 -8.18 2.46
N GLN A 18 -33.62 -7.78 2.00
CA GLN A 18 -34.77 -8.69 1.91
C GLN A 18 -34.59 -9.71 0.80
N LEU A 19 -34.05 -9.29 -0.35
CA LEU A 19 -33.76 -10.17 -1.49
C LEU A 19 -32.80 -11.30 -1.09
N LEU A 20 -31.76 -10.98 -0.31
CA LEU A 20 -30.81 -11.97 0.22
C LEU A 20 -31.45 -13.02 1.14
N ARG A 21 -32.60 -12.73 1.74
CA ARG A 21 -33.35 -13.66 2.60
C ARG A 21 -34.40 -14.46 1.83
N ALA A 22 -34.92 -13.89 0.74
CA ALA A 22 -36.01 -14.46 -0.03
C ALA A 22 -35.54 -15.38 -1.16
N VAL A 23 -34.25 -15.34 -1.52
CA VAL A 23 -33.70 -16.07 -2.66
C VAL A 23 -32.73 -17.15 -2.19
N ASP A 24 -33.04 -18.40 -2.53
CA ASP A 24 -32.08 -19.50 -2.39
C ASP A 24 -31.02 -19.41 -3.49
N VAL A 25 -29.90 -18.77 -3.15
CA VAL A 25 -28.75 -18.55 -4.04
C VAL A 25 -28.18 -19.86 -4.57
N ALA A 26 -28.31 -20.97 -3.82
CA ALA A 26 -27.82 -22.28 -4.22
C ALA A 26 -28.58 -22.83 -5.45
N GLN A 27 -29.83 -22.43 -5.63
CA GLN A 27 -30.72 -22.97 -6.69
C GLN A 27 -30.87 -22.03 -7.89
N LEU A 28 -30.30 -20.82 -7.86
CA LEU A 28 -30.46 -19.89 -8.96
C LEU A 28 -29.79 -20.38 -10.25
N PRO A 29 -30.44 -20.29 -11.42
CA PRO A 29 -29.76 -20.45 -12.69
C PRO A 29 -28.58 -19.48 -12.82
N GLN A 30 -27.52 -19.91 -13.52
CA GLN A 30 -26.25 -19.19 -13.64
C GLN A 30 -26.40 -17.70 -14.08
N PRO A 31 -27.21 -17.36 -15.11
CA PRO A 31 -27.40 -15.96 -15.49
C PRO A 31 -28.06 -15.12 -14.39
N HIS A 32 -29.04 -15.68 -13.68
CA HIS A 32 -29.73 -15.00 -12.58
C HIS A 32 -28.81 -14.78 -11.38
N PHE A 33 -27.90 -15.71 -11.11
CA PHE A 33 -26.87 -15.55 -10.08
C PHE A 33 -25.94 -14.37 -10.41
N VAL A 34 -25.43 -14.27 -11.64
CA VAL A 34 -24.58 -13.14 -12.07
C VAL A 34 -25.33 -11.81 -11.98
N HIS A 35 -26.58 -11.77 -12.46
CA HIS A 35 -27.41 -10.57 -12.36
C HIS A 35 -27.69 -10.16 -10.91
N LEU A 36 -27.98 -11.11 -10.02
CA LEU A 36 -28.15 -10.83 -8.59
C LEU A 36 -26.90 -10.18 -8.01
N LEU A 37 -25.72 -10.77 -8.24
CA LEU A 37 -24.45 -10.20 -7.77
C LEU A 37 -24.21 -8.81 -8.34
N TYR A 38 -24.50 -8.60 -9.61
CA TYR A 38 -24.38 -7.30 -10.26
C TYR A 38 -25.27 -6.23 -9.60
N LEU A 39 -26.54 -6.55 -9.34
CA LEU A 39 -27.48 -5.63 -8.69
C LEU A 39 -27.02 -5.28 -7.26
N LEU A 40 -26.63 -6.29 -6.46
CA LEU A 40 -26.10 -6.07 -5.11
C LEU A 40 -24.83 -5.20 -5.13
N ALA A 41 -23.97 -5.40 -6.14
CA ALA A 41 -22.74 -4.66 -6.32
C ALA A 41 -22.97 -3.20 -6.75
N LEU A 42 -24.00 -2.90 -7.55
CA LEU A 42 -24.40 -1.53 -7.89
C LEU A 42 -24.79 -0.73 -6.65
N GLU A 43 -25.58 -1.35 -5.78
CA GLU A 43 -26.03 -0.76 -4.51
C GLU A 43 -24.95 -0.77 -3.40
N LYS A 44 -23.79 -1.39 -3.67
CA LYS A 44 -22.68 -1.55 -2.71
C LYS A 44 -23.13 -2.14 -1.38
N CYS A 45 -24.04 -3.11 -1.43
CA CYS A 45 -24.60 -3.73 -0.24
C CYS A 45 -23.52 -4.47 0.55
N THR A 46 -23.60 -4.41 1.87
CA THR A 46 -22.90 -5.36 2.74
C THR A 46 -23.69 -6.67 2.73
N VAL A 47 -23.03 -7.77 2.39
CA VAL A 47 -23.62 -9.10 2.31
C VAL A 47 -23.27 -9.92 3.57
N PRO A 48 -24.17 -10.78 4.07
CA PRO A 48 -23.87 -11.69 5.18
C PRO A 48 -22.85 -12.77 4.80
N ASP A 49 -22.11 -13.30 5.78
CA ASP A 49 -21.09 -14.34 5.55
C ASP A 49 -21.68 -15.62 4.94
N GLU A 50 -22.89 -16.01 5.33
CA GLU A 50 -23.63 -17.15 4.75
C GLU A 50 -23.86 -17.00 3.24
N PHE A 51 -24.11 -15.77 2.78
CA PHE A 51 -24.23 -15.46 1.37
C PHE A 51 -22.87 -15.59 0.68
N VAL A 52 -21.80 -15.09 1.32
CA VAL A 52 -20.43 -15.23 0.81
C VAL A 52 -20.05 -16.70 0.64
N SER A 53 -20.31 -17.55 1.64
CA SER A 53 -20.08 -18.99 1.55
C SER A 53 -20.89 -19.64 0.44
N SER A 54 -22.12 -19.18 0.20
CA SER A 54 -22.97 -19.70 -0.88
C SER A 54 -22.45 -19.28 -2.26
N VAL A 55 -21.98 -18.04 -2.40
CA VAL A 55 -21.30 -17.57 -3.61
C VAL A 55 -20.05 -18.41 -3.88
N GLN A 56 -19.19 -18.58 -2.87
CA GLN A 56 -17.95 -19.34 -3.01
C GLN A 56 -18.17 -20.79 -3.46
N ARG A 57 -19.19 -21.48 -2.92
CA ARG A 57 -19.54 -22.86 -3.34
C ARG A 57 -19.94 -22.97 -4.81
N ARG A 58 -20.48 -21.90 -5.40
CA ARG A 58 -20.96 -21.89 -6.78
C ARG A 58 -19.94 -21.41 -7.80
N LEU A 59 -18.89 -20.69 -7.39
CA LEU A 59 -17.87 -20.19 -8.31
C LEU A 59 -17.24 -21.26 -9.22
N PRO A 60 -17.01 -22.52 -8.77
CA PRO A 60 -16.51 -23.58 -9.66
C PRO A 60 -17.39 -23.86 -10.88
N GLU A 61 -18.72 -23.61 -10.79
CA GLU A 61 -19.64 -23.79 -11.92
C GLU A 61 -19.32 -22.85 -13.10
N PHE A 62 -18.71 -21.70 -12.82
CA PHE A 62 -18.37 -20.65 -13.78
C PHE A 62 -17.09 -20.92 -14.58
N GLN A 63 -16.42 -22.05 -14.34
CA GLN A 63 -15.21 -22.43 -15.07
C GLN A 63 -15.51 -22.82 -16.53
N ARG A 64 -16.75 -23.29 -16.83
CA ARG A 64 -17.17 -23.71 -18.17
C ARG A 64 -17.38 -22.52 -19.12
N GLU A 65 -17.34 -22.79 -20.43
CA GLU A 65 -17.38 -21.85 -21.57
C GLU A 65 -18.32 -20.65 -21.36
N GLN A 66 -17.78 -19.57 -20.80
CA GLN A 66 -18.49 -18.30 -20.63
C GLN A 66 -17.74 -17.24 -21.43
N ASP A 67 -18.48 -16.32 -22.04
CA ASP A 67 -17.87 -15.14 -22.61
C ASP A 67 -17.11 -14.35 -21.52
N PHE A 68 -15.99 -13.75 -21.92
CA PHE A 68 -15.14 -12.98 -21.01
C PHE A 68 -15.90 -11.81 -20.38
N LYS A 69 -16.87 -11.24 -21.10
CA LYS A 69 -17.71 -10.15 -20.58
C LYS A 69 -18.51 -10.57 -19.36
N GLU A 70 -19.09 -11.77 -19.35
CA GLU A 70 -19.80 -12.29 -18.16
C GLU A 70 -18.85 -12.51 -16.99
N THR A 71 -17.65 -13.06 -17.27
CA THR A 71 -16.59 -13.21 -16.27
C THR A 71 -16.19 -11.86 -15.69
N ALA A 72 -16.08 -10.82 -16.51
CA ALA A 72 -15.74 -9.47 -16.08
C ALA A 72 -16.85 -8.83 -15.22
N ILE A 73 -18.13 -9.03 -15.57
CA ILE A 73 -19.27 -8.61 -14.76
C ILE A 73 -19.24 -9.28 -13.38
N LEU A 74 -19.00 -10.60 -13.33
CA LEU A 74 -18.84 -11.35 -12.09
C LEU A 74 -17.67 -10.79 -11.25
N CYS A 75 -16.48 -10.63 -11.85
CA CYS A 75 -15.30 -10.07 -11.20
C CYS A 75 -15.56 -8.66 -10.62
N SER A 76 -16.20 -7.78 -11.41
CA SER A 76 -16.58 -6.43 -10.99
C SER A 76 -17.53 -6.46 -9.80
N SER A 77 -18.47 -7.41 -9.80
CA SER A 77 -19.47 -7.58 -8.75
C SER A 77 -18.83 -8.07 -7.44
N LEU A 78 -18.03 -9.12 -7.50
CA LEU A 78 -17.26 -9.64 -6.36
C LEU A 78 -16.34 -8.57 -5.77
N PHE A 79 -15.68 -7.78 -6.63
CA PHE A 79 -14.83 -6.67 -6.21
C PHE A 79 -15.60 -5.59 -5.44
N LYS A 80 -16.75 -5.14 -5.94
CA LYS A 80 -17.56 -4.12 -5.28
C LYS A 80 -18.18 -4.60 -3.97
N LEU A 81 -18.54 -5.89 -3.89
CA LEU A 81 -19.04 -6.54 -2.69
C LEU A 81 -17.94 -6.91 -1.68
N LYS A 82 -16.65 -6.76 -2.06
CA LYS A 82 -15.48 -7.12 -1.26
C LYS A 82 -15.43 -8.61 -0.89
N ILE A 83 -15.95 -9.48 -1.76
CA ILE A 83 -15.91 -10.93 -1.57
C ILE A 83 -14.54 -11.43 -2.02
N LYS A 84 -13.69 -11.82 -1.06
CA LYS A 84 -12.43 -12.51 -1.34
C LYS A 84 -12.71 -13.97 -1.66
N VAL A 85 -12.10 -14.46 -2.74
CA VAL A 85 -12.19 -15.86 -3.18
C VAL A 85 -10.85 -16.52 -2.89
N LEU A 86 -10.89 -17.72 -2.30
CA LEU A 86 -9.71 -18.50 -1.91
C LEU A 86 -9.50 -19.72 -2.82
N ASP A 87 -10.42 -20.00 -3.74
CA ASP A 87 -10.30 -21.13 -4.67
C ASP A 87 -9.29 -20.81 -5.78
N ASP A 88 -8.11 -21.42 -5.70
CA ASP A 88 -7.03 -21.21 -6.66
C ASP A 88 -7.40 -21.67 -8.08
N ALA A 89 -8.24 -22.70 -8.23
CA ALA A 89 -8.68 -23.17 -9.54
C ALA A 89 -9.49 -22.11 -10.28
N PHE A 90 -10.48 -21.49 -9.61
CA PHE A 90 -11.24 -20.37 -10.15
C PHE A 90 -10.35 -19.14 -10.41
N LEU A 91 -9.45 -18.78 -9.48
CA LEU A 91 -8.55 -17.65 -9.66
C LEU A 91 -7.64 -17.83 -10.88
N ASN A 92 -7.08 -19.03 -11.06
CA ASN A 92 -6.27 -19.38 -12.23
C ASN A 92 -7.10 -19.36 -13.52
N SER A 93 -8.35 -19.80 -13.49
CA SER A 93 -9.26 -19.70 -14.64
C SER A 93 -9.50 -18.23 -15.04
N VAL A 94 -9.77 -17.35 -14.07
CA VAL A 94 -9.93 -15.90 -14.33
C VAL A 94 -8.63 -15.29 -14.84
N ALA A 95 -7.48 -15.68 -14.28
CA ALA A 95 -6.16 -15.23 -14.74
C ALA A 95 -5.91 -15.63 -16.20
N GLN A 96 -6.21 -16.88 -16.58
CA GLN A 96 -6.06 -17.36 -17.95
C GLN A 96 -6.97 -16.58 -18.91
N ARG A 97 -8.24 -16.38 -18.55
CA ARG A 97 -9.17 -15.58 -19.38
C ARG A 97 -8.71 -14.13 -19.52
N ALA A 98 -8.12 -13.54 -18.48
CA ALA A 98 -7.55 -12.20 -18.55
C ALA A 98 -6.32 -12.15 -19.48
N ILE A 99 -5.46 -13.17 -19.46
CA ILE A 99 -4.33 -13.32 -20.40
C ILE A 99 -4.85 -13.35 -21.84
N ASP A 100 -5.87 -14.17 -22.12
CA ASP A 100 -6.43 -14.29 -23.46
C ASP A 100 -7.11 -12.99 -23.91
N ALA A 101 -7.81 -12.30 -23.00
CA ALA A 101 -8.39 -10.99 -23.26
C ALA A 101 -7.35 -9.90 -23.58
N LEU A 102 -6.20 -9.91 -22.88
CA LEU A 102 -5.07 -9.01 -23.16
C LEU A 102 -4.48 -9.28 -24.54
N LYS A 103 -4.28 -10.55 -24.92
CA LYS A 103 -3.73 -10.94 -26.23
C LYS A 103 -4.66 -10.57 -27.40
N LEU A 104 -5.97 -10.71 -27.19
CA LEU A 104 -7.00 -10.41 -28.19
C LEU A 104 -7.44 -8.95 -28.17
N SER A 105 -6.84 -8.12 -27.32
CA SER A 105 -7.17 -6.70 -27.16
C SER A 105 -8.66 -6.44 -26.96
N LYS A 106 -9.29 -7.24 -26.07
CA LYS A 106 -10.68 -7.06 -25.66
C LYS A 106 -10.90 -5.72 -24.93
N ASP A 107 -12.15 -5.43 -24.62
CA ASP A 107 -12.56 -4.21 -23.92
C ASP A 107 -11.77 -3.99 -22.61
N ARG A 108 -11.23 -2.78 -22.45
CA ARG A 108 -10.36 -2.41 -21.32
C ARG A 108 -11.09 -2.41 -19.98
N PHE A 109 -12.39 -2.09 -19.95
CA PHE A 109 -13.17 -2.14 -18.72
C PHE A 109 -13.30 -3.58 -18.21
N ASP A 110 -13.48 -4.53 -19.12
CA ASP A 110 -13.59 -5.96 -18.78
C ASP A 110 -12.26 -6.49 -18.24
N ILE A 111 -11.14 -6.17 -18.90
CA ILE A 111 -9.78 -6.48 -18.43
C ILE A 111 -9.55 -5.89 -17.03
N ILE A 112 -9.86 -4.60 -16.84
CA ILE A 112 -9.69 -3.93 -15.55
C ILE A 112 -10.58 -4.56 -14.46
N ALA A 113 -11.77 -5.05 -14.79
CA ALA A 113 -12.62 -5.74 -13.83
C ALA A 113 -11.99 -7.05 -13.33
N ALA A 114 -11.44 -7.86 -14.23
CA ALA A 114 -10.69 -9.07 -13.87
C ALA A 114 -9.45 -8.72 -13.01
N LEU A 115 -8.65 -7.73 -13.41
CA LEU A 115 -7.46 -7.30 -12.64
C LEU A 115 -7.81 -6.78 -11.24
N LYS A 116 -8.91 -6.03 -11.11
CA LYS A 116 -9.41 -5.55 -9.80
C LYS A 116 -9.76 -6.72 -8.88
N PHE A 117 -10.39 -7.75 -9.42
CA PHE A 117 -10.80 -8.94 -8.69
C PHE A 117 -9.60 -9.80 -8.26
N LEU A 118 -8.68 -10.11 -9.18
CA LEU A 118 -7.44 -10.84 -8.86
C LEU A 118 -6.65 -10.13 -7.76
N ARG A 119 -6.55 -8.79 -7.85
CA ARG A 119 -5.95 -7.94 -6.82
C ARG A 119 -6.65 -8.06 -5.47
N LEU A 120 -7.98 -8.04 -5.42
CA LEU A 120 -8.73 -8.17 -4.17
C LEU A 120 -8.42 -9.49 -3.46
N CYS A 121 -8.26 -10.55 -4.24
CA CYS A 121 -7.91 -11.88 -3.76
C CYS A 121 -6.40 -12.04 -3.52
N GLU A 122 -5.60 -10.98 -3.73
CA GLU A 122 -4.14 -11.00 -3.59
C GLU A 122 -3.47 -12.10 -4.45
N HIS A 123 -4.12 -12.51 -5.53
CA HIS A 123 -3.69 -13.60 -6.40
C HIS A 123 -2.58 -13.13 -7.34
N TYR A 124 -1.39 -13.71 -7.17
CA TYR A 124 -0.23 -13.46 -8.03
C TYR A 124 -0.20 -14.47 -9.18
N ASN A 125 -0.19 -13.96 -10.41
CA ASN A 125 0.05 -14.76 -11.61
C ASN A 125 1.06 -14.02 -12.51
N ALA A 126 2.24 -14.62 -12.71
CA ALA A 126 3.33 -14.00 -13.45
C ALA A 126 2.99 -13.77 -14.93
N ASP A 127 2.24 -14.69 -15.54
CA ASP A 127 1.85 -14.60 -16.95
C ASP A 127 0.83 -13.49 -17.20
N VAL A 128 -0.10 -13.25 -16.27
CA VAL A 128 -1.00 -12.09 -16.32
C VAL A 128 -0.18 -10.80 -16.37
N LEU A 129 0.80 -10.65 -15.48
CA LEU A 129 1.64 -9.44 -15.42
C LEU A 129 2.51 -9.28 -16.67
N LYS A 130 3.07 -10.37 -17.19
CA LYS A 130 3.85 -10.36 -18.44
C LYS A 130 3.01 -9.94 -19.65
N ASN A 131 1.80 -10.49 -19.80
CA ASN A 131 0.90 -10.11 -20.89
C ASN A 131 0.36 -8.69 -20.70
N LEU A 132 0.14 -8.24 -19.45
CA LEU A 132 -0.26 -6.88 -19.15
C LEU A 132 0.86 -5.88 -19.50
N ALA A 133 2.12 -6.19 -19.20
CA ALA A 133 3.27 -5.37 -19.58
C ALA A 133 3.35 -5.20 -21.10
N ARG A 134 3.18 -6.30 -21.87
CA ARG A 134 3.12 -6.25 -23.33
C ARG A 134 1.96 -5.39 -23.82
N TYR A 135 0.76 -5.61 -23.29
CA TYR A 135 -0.42 -4.83 -23.64
C TYR A 135 -0.24 -3.33 -23.36
N VAL A 136 0.43 -2.98 -22.25
CA VAL A 136 0.77 -1.59 -21.95
C VAL A 136 1.71 -1.03 -23.02
N THR A 137 2.79 -1.72 -23.35
CA THR A 137 3.74 -1.28 -24.39
C THR A 137 3.03 -1.03 -25.72
N ASP A 138 2.12 -1.91 -26.12
CA ASP A 138 1.43 -1.84 -27.41
C ASP A 138 0.37 -0.72 -27.46
N TYR A 139 -0.31 -0.40 -26.35
CA TYR A 139 -1.50 0.46 -26.33
C TYR A 139 -1.43 1.69 -25.40
N CYS A 140 -0.30 1.98 -24.76
CA CYS A 140 -0.19 3.01 -23.71
C CYS A 140 -0.73 4.39 -24.13
N GLN A 141 -0.51 4.78 -25.39
CA GLN A 141 -0.91 6.09 -25.91
C GLN A 141 -2.41 6.32 -25.97
N GLU A 142 -3.21 5.26 -25.85
CA GLU A 142 -4.68 5.36 -25.85
C GLU A 142 -5.27 5.37 -24.43
N PHE A 143 -4.45 5.09 -23.41
CA PHE A 143 -4.97 4.97 -22.06
C PHE A 143 -5.36 6.31 -21.45
N VAL A 144 -6.40 6.29 -20.63
CA VAL A 144 -6.73 7.38 -19.71
C VAL A 144 -6.17 7.10 -18.30
N VAL A 145 -6.09 8.14 -17.46
CA VAL A 145 -5.48 8.03 -16.11
C VAL A 145 -6.11 6.93 -15.25
N VAL A 146 -7.42 6.70 -15.35
CA VAL A 146 -8.09 5.63 -14.59
C VAL A 146 -7.62 4.24 -15.01
N GLU A 147 -7.34 4.02 -16.31
CA GLU A 147 -6.84 2.75 -16.84
C GLU A 147 -5.40 2.54 -16.39
N CYS A 148 -4.52 3.53 -16.60
CA CYS A 148 -3.14 3.50 -16.11
C CYS A 148 -3.08 3.19 -14.60
N ALA A 149 -3.93 3.84 -13.80
CA ALA A 149 -4.01 3.63 -12.36
C ALA A 149 -4.37 2.18 -11.99
N HIS A 150 -5.25 1.54 -12.76
CA HIS A 150 -5.64 0.16 -12.51
C HIS A 150 -4.62 -0.87 -13.00
N MET A 151 -3.94 -0.59 -14.11
CA MET A 151 -2.84 -1.42 -14.60
C MET A 151 -1.66 -1.39 -13.62
N LEU A 152 -1.20 -0.19 -13.21
CA LEU A 152 -0.17 -0.03 -12.18
C LEU A 152 -0.54 -0.72 -10.86
N ALA A 153 -1.80 -0.63 -10.46
CA ALA A 153 -2.27 -1.26 -9.25
C ALA A 153 -2.30 -2.80 -9.33
N ALA A 154 -2.42 -3.39 -10.52
CA ALA A 154 -2.34 -4.84 -10.68
C ALA A 154 -0.95 -5.38 -10.27
N PHE A 155 0.12 -4.71 -10.72
CA PHE A 155 1.50 -5.01 -10.30
C PHE A 155 1.71 -4.72 -8.81
N SER A 156 1.36 -3.52 -8.38
CA SER A 156 1.72 -2.99 -7.05
C SER A 156 1.07 -3.74 -5.89
N SER A 157 -0.09 -4.36 -6.11
CA SER A 157 -0.83 -5.03 -5.04
C SER A 157 -0.23 -6.37 -4.64
N VAL A 158 0.48 -7.02 -5.57
CA VAL A 158 1.24 -8.25 -5.34
C VAL A 158 2.74 -7.96 -5.17
N ALA A 159 3.08 -6.68 -4.94
CA ALA A 159 4.42 -6.14 -4.82
C ALA A 159 5.35 -6.47 -6.00
N ALA A 160 4.79 -6.69 -7.20
CA ALA A 160 5.57 -6.92 -8.42
C ALA A 160 5.95 -5.59 -9.06
N TYR A 161 7.14 -5.54 -9.68
CA TYR A 161 7.65 -4.33 -10.33
C TYR A 161 8.27 -4.67 -11.68
N ASP A 162 7.73 -4.05 -12.73
CA ASP A 162 8.32 -4.02 -14.07
C ASP A 162 8.66 -2.58 -14.41
N LYS A 163 9.96 -2.26 -14.46
CA LYS A 163 10.44 -0.88 -14.61
C LYS A 163 9.91 -0.23 -15.89
N GLY A 164 9.98 -0.94 -17.03
CA GLY A 164 9.55 -0.42 -18.33
C GLY A 164 8.06 -0.09 -18.36
N THR A 165 7.22 -0.97 -17.82
CA THR A 165 5.76 -0.73 -17.70
C THR A 165 5.46 0.48 -16.83
N PHE A 166 6.15 0.62 -15.69
CA PHE A 166 5.95 1.76 -14.78
C PHE A 166 6.37 3.08 -15.44
N GLU A 167 7.55 3.14 -16.06
CA GLU A 167 8.03 4.34 -16.76
C GLU A 167 7.10 4.74 -17.92
N CYS A 168 6.59 3.74 -18.67
CA CYS A 168 5.64 3.96 -19.76
C CYS A 168 4.33 4.59 -19.28
N LEU A 169 3.74 4.03 -18.21
CA LEU A 169 2.50 4.53 -17.63
C LEU A 169 2.70 5.85 -16.87
N GLU A 170 3.85 6.06 -16.24
CA GLU A 170 4.24 7.32 -15.62
C GLU A 170 4.25 8.45 -16.65
N HIS A 171 4.96 8.26 -17.77
CA HIS A 171 5.04 9.24 -18.84
C HIS A 171 3.65 9.58 -19.40
N ARG A 172 2.81 8.55 -19.61
CA ARG A 172 1.44 8.73 -20.09
C ARG A 172 0.58 9.53 -19.11
N VAL A 173 0.62 9.19 -17.82
CA VAL A 173 -0.14 9.92 -16.79
C VAL A 173 0.34 11.37 -16.71
N ALA A 174 1.65 11.61 -16.66
CA ALA A 174 2.21 12.96 -16.62
C ALA A 174 1.78 13.79 -17.84
N SER A 175 1.80 13.22 -19.04
CA SER A 175 1.33 13.88 -20.26
C SER A 175 -0.15 14.30 -20.17
N ILE A 176 -1.05 13.39 -19.77
CA ILE A 176 -2.49 13.70 -19.64
C ILE A 176 -2.73 14.77 -18.57
N LEU A 177 -2.07 14.65 -17.42
CA LEU A 177 -2.20 15.62 -16.33
C LEU A 177 -1.68 17.00 -16.75
N GLY A 178 -0.54 17.07 -17.44
CA GLY A 178 0.05 18.32 -17.93
C GLY A 178 -0.86 19.04 -18.93
N MET A 179 -1.48 18.29 -19.85
CA MET A 179 -2.49 18.87 -20.76
C MET A 179 -3.69 19.43 -19.99
N HIS A 180 -4.14 18.73 -18.94
CA HIS A 180 -5.28 19.16 -18.12
C HIS A 180 -4.98 20.40 -17.28
N THR A 181 -3.78 20.49 -16.69
CA THR A 181 -3.38 21.64 -15.86
C THR A 181 -3.15 22.91 -16.68
N GLN A 182 -2.71 22.80 -17.93
CA GLN A 182 -2.52 23.92 -18.85
C GLN A 182 -3.84 24.43 -19.46
N SER A 183 -4.82 23.54 -19.66
CA SER A 183 -6.10 23.88 -20.33
C SER A 183 -7.17 24.47 -19.40
N ALA A 184 -6.87 24.70 -18.12
CA ALA A 184 -7.77 25.35 -17.16
C ALA A 184 -8.18 26.78 -17.58
N ALA A 185 -7.47 27.41 -18.53
CA ALA A 185 -7.82 28.70 -19.12
C ALA A 185 -8.86 28.61 -20.27
N GLY A 186 -9.25 27.41 -20.74
CA GLY A 186 -10.14 27.28 -21.89
C GLY A 186 -10.74 25.88 -22.05
N SER A 187 -11.93 25.70 -21.47
CA SER A 187 -13.02 24.80 -21.93
C SER A 187 -12.68 23.46 -22.61
N SER A 188 -11.75 22.66 -22.10
CA SER A 188 -11.65 21.26 -22.53
C SER A 188 -12.78 20.45 -21.88
N ARG A 189 -13.95 20.39 -22.54
CA ARG A 189 -15.11 19.58 -22.15
C ARG A 189 -14.87 18.10 -22.45
N LEU A 190 -13.79 17.51 -21.94
CA LEU A 190 -13.65 16.05 -21.94
C LEU A 190 -14.84 15.43 -21.21
N HIS A 191 -15.36 14.31 -21.71
CA HIS A 191 -16.41 13.59 -21.03
C HIS A 191 -15.97 13.22 -19.60
N PRO A 192 -16.83 13.33 -18.56
CA PRO A 192 -16.44 13.10 -17.16
C PRO A 192 -15.79 11.73 -16.87
N SER A 193 -16.03 10.71 -17.72
CA SER A 193 -15.37 9.40 -17.60
C SER A 193 -13.90 9.39 -18.05
N LEU A 194 -13.51 10.35 -18.88
CA LEU A 194 -12.15 10.49 -19.44
C LEU A 194 -11.31 11.49 -18.65
N GLN A 195 -11.95 12.35 -17.85
CA GLN A 195 -11.26 13.34 -17.03
C GLN A 195 -10.44 12.68 -15.91
N PRO A 196 -9.19 13.12 -15.68
CA PRO A 196 -8.43 12.70 -14.51
C PRO A 196 -9.17 13.06 -13.22
N ARG A 197 -9.16 12.14 -12.25
CA ARG A 197 -9.78 12.36 -10.94
C ARG A 197 -8.72 12.24 -9.85
N VAL A 198 -8.85 13.01 -8.78
CA VAL A 198 -7.94 12.99 -7.61
C VAL A 198 -7.74 11.55 -7.09
N LYS A 199 -8.80 10.76 -7.01
CA LYS A 199 -8.74 9.35 -6.54
C LYS A 199 -7.92 8.42 -7.45
N ASP A 200 -7.85 8.71 -8.75
CA ASP A 200 -7.08 7.88 -9.68
C ASP A 200 -5.61 8.28 -9.65
N VAL A 201 -5.31 9.58 -9.57
CA VAL A 201 -3.94 10.07 -9.32
C VAL A 201 -3.39 9.56 -7.99
N ALA A 202 -4.20 9.58 -6.92
CA ALA A 202 -3.83 8.98 -5.63
C ALA A 202 -3.47 7.49 -5.76
N LYS A 203 -4.15 6.76 -6.64
CA LYS A 203 -3.88 5.33 -6.90
C LYS A 203 -2.61 5.14 -7.74
N VAL A 204 -2.33 6.00 -8.70
CA VAL A 204 -1.05 6.01 -9.46
C VAL A 204 0.12 6.25 -8.50
N LEU A 205 0.05 7.31 -7.69
CA LEU A 205 1.09 7.63 -6.72
C LEU A 205 1.27 6.51 -5.68
N TRP A 206 0.17 5.94 -5.20
CA TRP A 206 0.23 4.77 -4.32
C TRP A 206 0.93 3.59 -4.99
N ALA A 207 0.65 3.32 -6.27
CA ALA A 207 1.28 2.24 -7.01
C ALA A 207 2.79 2.46 -7.13
N PHE A 208 3.23 3.68 -7.46
CA PHE A 208 4.64 4.04 -7.48
C PHE A 208 5.30 3.84 -6.12
N ALA A 209 4.68 4.35 -5.05
CA ALA A 209 5.19 4.19 -3.69
C ALA A 209 5.21 2.72 -3.24
N ALA A 210 4.21 1.91 -3.60
CA ALA A 210 4.08 0.53 -3.15
C ALA A 210 5.24 -0.37 -3.62
N VAL A 211 5.93 0.02 -4.69
CA VAL A 211 7.07 -0.70 -5.27
C VAL A 211 8.36 0.12 -5.31
N SER A 212 8.36 1.30 -4.67
CA SER A 212 9.47 2.26 -4.70
C SER A 212 9.96 2.54 -6.13
N HIS A 213 9.02 2.86 -7.02
CA HIS A 213 9.35 3.29 -8.37
C HIS A 213 10.08 4.65 -8.33
N SER A 214 11.23 4.73 -9.00
CA SER A 214 12.02 5.95 -9.16
C SER A 214 11.38 6.90 -10.18
N ALA A 215 10.20 7.44 -9.84
CA ALA A 215 9.47 8.37 -10.68
C ALA A 215 10.27 9.65 -10.94
N ARG A 216 10.17 10.19 -12.16
CA ARG A 216 10.84 11.42 -12.55
C ARG A 216 10.27 12.60 -11.77
N LYS A 217 11.14 13.55 -11.42
CA LYS A 217 10.77 14.74 -10.65
C LYS A 217 9.68 15.55 -11.35
N GLU A 218 9.75 15.66 -12.68
CA GLU A 218 8.79 16.39 -13.51
C GLU A 218 7.39 15.74 -13.48
N SER A 219 7.32 14.41 -13.50
CA SER A 219 6.07 13.66 -13.41
C SER A 219 5.41 13.84 -12.04
N LEU A 220 6.22 13.82 -10.98
CA LEU A 220 5.75 14.08 -9.61
C LEU A 220 5.26 15.53 -9.47
N GLN A 221 6.00 16.51 -10.01
CA GLN A 221 5.59 17.91 -10.01
C GLN A 221 4.28 18.14 -10.76
N THR A 222 4.11 17.52 -11.93
CA THR A 222 2.85 17.58 -12.69
C THR A 222 1.68 17.00 -11.88
N SER A 223 1.92 15.90 -11.16
CA SER A 223 0.92 15.30 -10.28
C SER A 223 0.56 16.23 -9.11
N VAL A 224 1.54 16.90 -8.51
CA VAL A 224 1.34 17.88 -7.42
C VAL A 224 0.52 19.06 -7.91
N GLN A 225 0.87 19.67 -9.05
CA GLN A 225 0.13 20.79 -9.63
C GLN A 225 -1.34 20.42 -9.90
N PHE A 226 -1.59 19.22 -10.45
CA PHE A 226 -2.94 18.72 -10.62
C PHE A 226 -3.69 18.61 -9.29
N LEU A 227 -3.06 18.07 -8.25
CA LEU A 227 -3.68 17.94 -6.93
C LEU A 227 -3.99 19.32 -6.31
N GLU A 228 -3.09 20.28 -6.44
CA GLU A 228 -3.27 21.65 -5.93
C GLU A 228 -4.46 22.36 -6.59
N GLN A 229 -4.56 22.27 -7.92
CA GLN A 229 -5.68 22.85 -8.69
C GLN A 229 -7.02 22.20 -8.33
N GLN A 230 -7.04 20.88 -8.12
CA GLN A 230 -8.28 20.15 -7.82
C GLN A 230 -8.66 20.18 -6.33
N PHE A 231 -7.73 20.50 -5.43
CA PHE A 231 -7.99 20.54 -3.99
C PHE A 231 -8.66 21.84 -3.56
N ALA A 232 -9.84 22.13 -4.12
CA ALA A 232 -10.62 23.32 -3.81
C ALA A 232 -11.49 23.15 -2.54
N SER A 233 -11.85 21.93 -2.16
CA SER A 233 -12.72 21.65 -1.01
C SER A 233 -12.28 20.41 -0.22
N HIS A 234 -12.78 20.26 1.01
CA HIS A 234 -12.50 19.08 1.84
C HIS A 234 -13.14 17.78 1.31
N LYS A 235 -13.96 17.82 0.24
CA LYS A 235 -14.58 16.62 -0.34
C LYS A 235 -13.54 15.59 -0.78
N ASP A 236 -12.43 16.06 -1.33
CA ASP A 236 -11.33 15.23 -1.85
C ASP A 236 -10.16 15.06 -0.87
N LEU A 237 -10.26 15.62 0.34
CA LEU A 237 -9.21 15.58 1.36
C LEU A 237 -8.68 14.17 1.60
N TYR A 238 -9.55 13.16 1.61
CA TYR A 238 -9.16 11.76 1.79
C TYR A 238 -8.23 11.24 0.69
N HIS A 239 -8.50 11.61 -0.55
CA HIS A 239 -7.68 11.21 -1.69
C HIS A 239 -6.39 12.03 -1.75
N VAL A 240 -6.44 13.31 -1.37
CA VAL A 240 -5.25 14.16 -1.22
C VAL A 240 -4.32 13.60 -0.12
N LEU A 241 -4.85 13.18 1.02
CA LEU A 241 -4.05 12.55 2.08
C LEU A 241 -3.43 11.21 1.63
N ASP A 242 -4.16 10.38 0.86
CA ASP A 242 -3.61 9.17 0.25
C ASP A 242 -2.47 9.53 -0.75
N SER A 243 -2.62 10.57 -1.56
CA SER A 243 -1.58 11.09 -2.47
C SER A 243 -0.36 11.60 -1.71
N LEU A 244 -0.55 12.42 -0.68
CA LEU A 244 0.53 13.00 0.13
C LEU A 244 1.35 11.94 0.85
N GLN A 245 0.70 10.93 1.44
CA GLN A 245 1.43 9.80 2.00
C GLN A 245 2.30 9.12 0.93
N SER A 246 1.76 8.91 -0.27
CA SER A 246 2.49 8.25 -1.36
C SER A 246 3.67 9.10 -1.84
N LEU A 247 3.50 10.42 -1.98
CA LEU A 247 4.56 11.36 -2.32
C LEU A 247 5.68 11.36 -1.27
N ILE A 248 5.34 11.38 0.02
CA ILE A 248 6.32 11.27 1.11
C ILE A 248 7.08 9.93 1.04
N CYS A 249 6.39 8.84 0.72
CA CYS A 249 7.03 7.54 0.50
C CYS A 249 8.00 7.55 -0.68
N LEU A 250 7.74 8.40 -1.69
CA LEU A 250 8.61 8.69 -2.84
C LEU A 250 9.60 9.84 -2.57
N ASN A 251 9.76 10.27 -1.31
CA ASN A 251 10.65 11.36 -0.91
C ASN A 251 10.31 12.74 -1.55
N CYS A 252 9.04 12.98 -1.85
CA CYS A 252 8.53 14.25 -2.37
C CYS A 252 7.63 14.93 -1.33
N PHE A 253 7.97 16.17 -0.96
CA PHE A 253 7.27 16.95 0.07
C PHE A 253 6.69 18.25 -0.54
N PRO A 254 5.48 18.23 -1.12
CA PRO A 254 4.83 19.44 -1.60
C PRO A 254 4.28 20.26 -0.42
N TRP A 255 5.11 21.15 0.12
CA TRP A 255 4.83 21.82 1.40
C TRP A 255 3.51 22.58 1.44
N ASP A 256 3.16 23.31 0.39
CA ASP A 256 1.91 24.08 0.33
C ASP A 256 0.68 23.17 0.40
N LEU A 257 0.72 22.05 -0.34
CA LEU A 257 -0.34 21.04 -0.31
C LEU A 257 -0.42 20.32 1.05
N ILE A 258 0.72 20.03 1.67
CA ILE A 258 0.81 19.46 3.02
C ILE A 258 0.17 20.41 4.02
N ASP A 259 0.61 21.67 4.09
CA ASP A 259 0.14 22.64 5.07
C ASP A 259 -1.37 22.89 4.93
N LYS A 260 -1.89 22.91 3.69
CA LYS A 260 -3.33 23.01 3.43
C LYS A 260 -4.09 21.76 3.91
N ALA A 261 -3.58 20.56 3.63
CA ALA A 261 -4.22 19.29 3.99
C ALA A 261 -4.09 18.94 5.48
N THR A 262 -3.14 19.53 6.21
CA THR A 262 -2.97 19.41 7.66
C THR A 262 -3.44 20.66 8.42
N SER A 263 -4.15 21.57 7.77
CA SER A 263 -4.73 22.74 8.43
C SER A 263 -5.76 22.36 9.49
N PRO A 264 -5.99 23.17 10.54
CA PRO A 264 -6.95 22.85 11.60
C PRO A 264 -8.38 22.56 11.10
N SER A 265 -8.78 23.16 9.98
CA SER A 265 -10.07 22.92 9.35
C SER A 265 -10.13 21.54 8.66
N ALA A 266 -9.06 21.11 8.01
CA ALA A 266 -8.92 19.79 7.41
C ALA A 266 -8.86 18.70 8.50
N GLU A 267 -8.11 18.92 9.58
CA GLU A 267 -8.06 18.00 10.72
C GLU A 267 -9.46 17.79 11.33
N ARG A 268 -10.19 18.88 11.58
CA ARG A 268 -11.57 18.80 12.07
C ARG A 268 -12.47 18.02 11.12
N ALA A 269 -12.35 18.22 9.80
CA ALA A 269 -13.12 17.49 8.81
C ALA A 269 -12.84 15.98 8.84
N VAL A 270 -11.59 15.57 9.05
CA VAL A 270 -11.21 14.15 9.19
C VAL A 270 -11.77 13.54 10.47
N LEU A 271 -11.67 14.25 11.60
CA LEU A 271 -12.16 13.79 12.90
C LEU A 271 -13.68 13.64 12.91
N LEU A 272 -14.42 14.61 12.37
CA LEU A 272 -15.89 14.56 12.28
C LEU A 272 -16.37 13.50 11.28
N GLY A 273 -15.58 13.18 10.25
CA GLY A 273 -15.92 12.16 9.26
C GLY A 273 -15.88 10.72 9.78
N ASN A 274 -15.35 10.48 10.98
CA ASN A 274 -15.18 9.17 11.62
C ASN A 274 -14.55 8.10 10.71
N ARG A 275 -13.60 8.50 9.84
CA ARG A 275 -12.90 7.59 8.93
C ARG A 275 -11.53 7.24 9.49
N LYS A 276 -11.40 6.08 10.17
CA LYS A 276 -10.13 5.59 10.76
C LYS A 276 -8.93 5.69 9.82
N LYS A 277 -9.09 5.25 8.56
CA LYS A 277 -8.02 5.33 7.55
C LYS A 277 -7.56 6.77 7.31
N ALA A 278 -8.48 7.72 7.23
CA ALA A 278 -8.15 9.12 6.99
C ALA A 278 -7.36 9.74 8.14
N ALA A 279 -7.76 9.44 9.38
CA ALA A 279 -7.04 9.88 10.57
C ALA A 279 -5.62 9.31 10.62
N GLN A 280 -5.45 8.04 10.22
CA GLN A 280 -4.12 7.43 10.09
C GLN A 280 -3.27 8.11 9.01
N ARG A 281 -3.84 8.43 7.84
CA ARG A 281 -3.12 9.15 6.78
C ARG A 281 -2.73 10.56 7.21
N LEU A 282 -3.63 11.29 7.86
CA LEU A 282 -3.36 12.61 8.41
C LEU A 282 -2.21 12.57 9.42
N ALA A 283 -2.23 11.60 10.35
CA ALA A 283 -1.16 11.40 11.30
C ALA A 283 0.19 11.08 10.62
N PHE A 284 0.17 10.23 9.59
CA PHE A 284 1.36 9.92 8.78
C PHE A 284 1.93 11.15 8.09
N VAL A 285 1.10 11.92 7.40
CA VAL A 285 1.53 13.11 6.67
C VAL A 285 2.11 14.15 7.63
N THR A 286 1.39 14.44 8.72
CA THR A 286 1.81 15.45 9.72
C THR A 286 3.13 15.09 10.38
N ALA A 287 3.25 13.86 10.91
CA ALA A 287 4.46 13.42 11.59
C ALA A 287 5.67 13.35 10.65
N SER A 288 5.48 12.86 9.43
CA SER A 288 6.55 12.78 8.43
C SER A 288 7.01 14.16 7.97
N ALA A 289 6.07 15.10 7.77
CA ALA A 289 6.38 16.47 7.36
C ALA A 289 7.17 17.22 8.44
N GLN A 290 6.82 17.04 9.72
CA GLN A 290 7.55 17.65 10.83
C GLN A 290 8.97 17.11 10.96
N LEU A 291 9.13 15.79 10.87
CA LEU A 291 10.45 15.16 10.85
C LEU A 291 11.32 15.70 9.72
N ALA A 292 10.77 15.83 8.51
CA ALA A 292 11.48 16.37 7.37
C ALA A 292 11.83 17.87 7.50
N ARG A 293 11.08 18.64 8.30
CA ARG A 293 11.41 20.03 8.65
C ARG A 293 12.43 20.16 9.80
N GLY A 294 12.96 19.05 10.33
CA GLY A 294 13.83 19.05 11.50
C GLY A 294 13.10 19.36 12.82
N GLY A 295 11.77 19.33 12.82
CA GLY A 295 10.97 19.50 14.02
C GLY A 295 11.07 18.30 14.95
N ALA A 296 10.80 18.52 16.24
CA ALA A 296 10.60 17.42 17.19
C ALA A 296 9.40 16.56 16.72
N ALA A 297 9.56 15.24 16.67
CA ALA A 297 8.47 14.36 16.26
C ALA A 297 7.31 14.45 17.26
N LEU A 298 6.08 14.48 16.73
CA LEU A 298 4.89 14.54 17.58
C LEU A 298 4.80 13.30 18.49
N PRO A 299 4.29 13.47 19.73
CA PRO A 299 3.90 12.34 20.56
C PRO A 299 2.88 11.48 19.81
N ALA A 300 2.99 10.17 19.99
CA ALA A 300 2.14 9.20 19.32
C ALA A 300 0.67 9.61 19.44
N PRO A 301 -0.08 9.70 18.32
CA PRO A 301 -1.51 9.96 18.41
C PRO A 301 -2.14 8.86 19.28
N LYS A 302 -3.04 9.23 20.21
CA LYS A 302 -3.79 8.30 21.08
C LYS A 302 -4.68 7.29 20.31
N LEU A 303 -4.52 7.20 18.99
CA LEU A 303 -5.17 6.28 18.07
C LEU A 303 -4.72 4.85 18.35
N SER A 304 -5.38 4.23 19.34
CA SER A 304 -5.36 2.81 19.73
C SER A 304 -3.97 2.15 19.70
N ARG A 305 -3.47 1.74 20.88
CA ARG A 305 -2.39 0.75 21.04
C ARG A 305 -2.79 -0.62 20.45
N GLU A 306 -3.10 -0.67 19.15
CA GLU A 306 -3.13 -1.93 18.43
C GLU A 306 -1.70 -2.47 18.47
N PRO A 307 -1.50 -3.72 18.90
CA PRO A 307 -0.19 -4.32 18.90
C PRO A 307 0.39 -4.29 17.47
N PRO A 308 1.71 -4.19 17.33
CA PRO A 308 2.35 -4.28 16.02
C PRO A 308 1.93 -5.57 15.32
N LEU A 309 1.93 -5.56 13.98
CA LEU A 309 1.55 -6.71 13.14
C LEU A 309 2.33 -7.97 13.56
N SER A 310 1.73 -8.78 14.44
CA SER A 310 2.35 -9.95 15.06
C SER A 310 2.38 -11.17 14.12
N GLY A 311 1.82 -11.05 12.92
CA GLY A 311 1.76 -12.11 11.91
C GLY A 311 2.80 -11.98 10.80
N ARG A 312 3.91 -11.29 11.04
CA ARG A 312 5.02 -11.18 10.09
C ARG A 312 5.95 -12.38 10.23
N ASP A 313 6.20 -13.07 9.13
CA ASP A 313 7.06 -14.26 9.08
C ASP A 313 8.49 -13.93 9.53
N GLY A 314 9.06 -14.70 10.47
CA GLY A 314 10.39 -14.44 11.04
C GLY A 314 10.46 -13.34 12.11
N PHE A 315 9.36 -12.61 12.40
CA PHE A 315 9.40 -11.52 13.37
C PHE A 315 9.47 -11.99 14.82
N ALA A 316 8.83 -13.12 15.13
CA ALA A 316 8.84 -13.69 16.47
C ALA A 316 10.25 -14.16 16.86
N GLU A 317 10.96 -14.78 15.91
CA GLU A 317 12.35 -15.22 16.01
C GLU A 317 13.27 -14.02 16.23
N LEU A 318 13.12 -12.97 15.42
CA LEU A 318 13.86 -11.73 15.61
C LEU A 318 13.61 -11.13 17.02
N ALA A 319 12.34 -11.03 17.43
CA ALA A 319 11.98 -10.51 18.74
C ALA A 319 12.56 -11.37 19.88
N ALA A 320 12.59 -12.69 19.73
CA ALA A 320 13.14 -13.61 20.72
C ALA A 320 14.66 -13.46 20.87
N VAL A 321 15.41 -13.40 19.76
CA VAL A 321 16.88 -13.22 19.75
C VAL A 321 17.26 -11.99 20.56
N PHE A 322 16.67 -10.85 20.25
CA PHE A 322 16.99 -9.60 20.94
C PHE A 322 16.36 -9.53 22.35
N GLY A 323 15.22 -10.19 22.55
CA GLY A 323 14.54 -10.34 23.83
C GLY A 323 15.38 -11.11 24.87
N ALA A 324 16.12 -12.13 24.47
CA ALA A 324 17.06 -12.87 25.31
C ALA A 324 18.16 -11.97 25.92
N HIS A 325 18.47 -10.86 25.23
CA HIS A 325 19.42 -9.84 25.71
C HIS A 325 18.73 -8.62 26.35
N GLY A 326 17.45 -8.75 26.73
CA GLY A 326 16.69 -7.71 27.43
C GLY A 326 16.25 -6.54 26.55
N LEU A 327 16.36 -6.67 25.23
CA LEU A 327 15.88 -5.65 24.30
C LEU A 327 14.42 -5.88 23.94
N ARG A 328 13.67 -4.80 23.74
CA ARG A 328 12.24 -4.85 23.44
C ARG A 328 11.99 -4.43 22.00
N VAL A 329 10.98 -5.06 21.41
CA VAL A 329 10.37 -4.60 20.16
C VAL A 329 9.81 -3.18 20.37
N SER A 330 10.02 -2.31 19.39
CA SER A 330 9.53 -0.95 19.40
C SER A 330 8.96 -0.53 18.04
N CYS A 331 8.03 0.42 18.09
CA CYS A 331 7.51 1.12 16.92
C CYS A 331 7.87 2.59 17.08
N LEU A 332 9.14 2.90 16.85
CA LEU A 332 9.71 4.22 17.12
C LEU A 332 9.02 5.35 16.32
N LEU A 333 8.56 5.03 15.12
CA LEU A 333 7.77 5.91 14.25
C LEU A 333 6.31 5.44 14.31
N PRO A 334 5.47 5.91 15.24
CA PRO A 334 4.13 5.36 15.49
C PRO A 334 3.17 5.54 14.29
N HIS A 335 3.44 6.50 13.42
CA HIS A 335 2.72 6.68 12.16
C HIS A 335 3.11 5.68 11.07
N ILE A 336 4.25 5.01 11.21
CA ILE A 336 4.71 3.91 10.37
C ILE A 336 4.66 2.63 11.21
N ARG A 337 3.50 1.96 11.20
CA ARG A 337 3.14 0.81 12.03
C ARG A 337 3.88 -0.49 11.68
N ILE A 338 5.18 -0.40 11.41
CA ILE A 338 6.11 -1.50 11.18
C ILE A 338 7.02 -1.51 12.40
N ALA A 339 7.02 -2.61 13.16
CA ALA A 339 7.88 -2.74 14.33
C ALA A 339 9.26 -3.28 13.96
N GLY A 340 10.24 -2.91 14.77
CA GLY A 340 11.61 -3.43 14.74
C GLY A 340 12.14 -3.56 16.16
N VAL A 341 13.44 -3.80 16.31
CA VAL A 341 14.12 -3.75 17.60
C VAL A 341 15.06 -2.57 17.60
N THR A 342 14.70 -1.51 18.33
CA THR A 342 15.55 -0.32 18.47
C THR A 342 16.25 -0.31 19.83
N PHE A 343 17.54 -0.03 19.81
CA PHE A 343 18.37 0.05 21.00
C PHE A 343 19.52 1.04 20.80
N SER A 344 20.17 1.39 21.91
CA SER A 344 21.32 2.26 21.95
C SER A 344 22.53 1.50 22.47
N VAL A 345 23.68 1.67 21.84
CA VAL A 345 24.95 1.04 22.24
C VAL A 345 25.94 2.11 22.67
N CYS A 346 26.47 1.98 23.88
CA CYS A 346 27.57 2.83 24.34
C CYS A 346 28.91 2.29 23.84
N PRO A 347 29.71 3.06 23.07
CA PRO A 347 30.96 2.56 22.51
C PRO A 347 32.00 2.12 23.54
N ARG A 348 32.08 2.81 24.68
CA ARG A 348 33.04 2.50 25.75
C ARG A 348 32.65 1.29 26.60
N LEU A 349 31.35 1.15 26.89
CA LEU A 349 30.85 0.10 27.77
C LEU A 349 30.43 -1.17 27.01
N LEU A 350 30.32 -1.09 25.68
CA LEU A 350 29.78 -2.15 24.83
C LEU A 350 28.47 -2.73 25.40
N ARG A 351 27.63 -1.84 25.91
CA ARG A 351 26.35 -2.19 26.53
C ARG A 351 25.20 -1.67 25.67
N ALA A 352 24.32 -2.57 25.30
CA ALA A 352 23.07 -2.24 24.64
C ALA A 352 21.98 -1.92 25.69
N SER A 353 21.11 -0.96 25.38
CA SER A 353 19.88 -0.73 26.12
C SER A 353 18.72 -0.40 25.18
N SER A 354 17.54 -0.95 25.45
CA SER A 354 16.36 -0.78 24.60
C SER A 354 15.96 0.69 24.47
N VAL A 355 15.46 1.06 23.30
CA VAL A 355 14.83 2.35 23.00
C VAL A 355 13.37 2.07 22.65
N PRO A 356 12.47 2.03 23.66
CA PRO A 356 11.10 1.57 23.46
C PRO A 356 10.23 2.59 22.73
N ASP A 357 10.57 3.88 22.81
CA ASP A 357 9.80 4.98 22.24
C ASP A 357 10.68 6.17 21.87
N PHE A 358 10.02 7.16 21.26
CA PHE A 358 10.67 8.38 20.78
C PHE A 358 11.18 9.29 21.91
N THR A 359 10.56 9.26 23.08
CA THR A 359 11.01 10.05 24.23
C THR A 359 12.34 9.52 24.77
N ASP A 360 12.51 8.20 24.82
CA ASP A 360 13.80 7.59 25.16
C ASP A 360 14.86 7.87 24.08
N LEU A 361 14.47 7.86 22.80
CA LEU A 361 15.34 8.23 21.69
C LEU A 361 15.90 9.65 21.86
N GLN A 362 15.04 10.65 22.07
CA GLN A 362 15.45 12.04 22.24
C GLN A 362 16.38 12.23 23.44
N ARG A 363 16.07 11.55 24.56
CA ARG A 363 16.91 11.58 25.76
C ARG A 363 18.32 11.06 25.49
N LYS A 364 18.42 9.97 24.73
CA LYS A 364 19.70 9.34 24.39
C LYS A 364 20.46 10.10 23.30
N ALA A 365 19.75 10.67 22.33
CA ALA A 365 20.34 11.51 21.28
C ALA A 365 20.88 12.83 21.82
N GLY A 366 20.32 13.35 22.92
CA GLY A 366 20.82 14.56 23.60
C GLY A 366 22.14 14.36 24.38
N LEU A 367 22.63 13.12 24.52
CA LEU A 367 23.92 12.85 25.13
C LEU A 367 25.04 13.17 24.15
N THR A 368 25.91 14.11 24.50
CA THR A 368 27.03 14.56 23.68
C THR A 368 28.38 14.06 24.22
N GLY A 369 29.41 14.13 23.38
CA GLY A 369 30.80 13.73 23.70
C GLY A 369 31.10 12.25 23.42
N ASP A 370 32.25 11.78 23.89
CA ASP A 370 32.76 10.41 23.68
C ASP A 370 31.86 9.29 24.24
N HIS A 371 30.83 9.67 24.99
CA HIS A 371 29.82 8.77 25.56
C HIS A 371 28.54 8.70 24.73
N ALA A 372 28.44 9.47 23.64
CA ALA A 372 27.27 9.52 22.79
C ALA A 372 26.91 8.09 22.31
N PRO A 373 25.75 7.56 22.71
CA PRO A 373 25.37 6.22 22.33
C PRO A 373 25.00 6.19 20.84
N ARG A 374 25.38 5.12 20.16
CA ARG A 374 24.91 4.88 18.78
C ARG A 374 23.54 4.24 18.83
N LEU A 375 22.63 4.80 18.05
CA LEU A 375 21.25 4.33 17.95
C LEU A 375 21.17 3.34 16.79
N ILE A 376 20.68 2.14 17.06
CA ILE A 376 20.53 1.05 16.10
C ILE A 376 19.06 0.62 16.06
N SER A 377 18.51 0.41 14.87
CA SER A 377 17.24 -0.28 14.66
C SER A 377 17.47 -1.50 13.78
N VAL A 378 17.10 -2.68 14.28
CA VAL A 378 17.10 -3.92 13.48
C VAL A 378 15.69 -4.16 12.97
N GLU A 379 15.57 -4.24 11.65
CA GLU A 379 14.32 -4.30 10.93
C GLU A 379 14.19 -5.60 10.15
N LEU A 380 13.04 -6.26 10.27
CA LEU A 380 12.71 -7.43 9.47
C LEU A 380 12.35 -7.01 8.03
N LEU A 381 12.98 -7.66 7.05
CA LEU A 381 12.80 -7.48 5.61
C LEU A 381 12.10 -8.72 5.02
N ASP A 382 10.80 -8.82 5.26
CA ASP A 382 9.93 -9.87 4.72
C ASP A 382 9.15 -9.40 3.48
N ASP A 383 8.34 -10.29 2.90
CA ASP A 383 7.49 -10.02 1.73
C ASP A 383 6.48 -8.87 1.95
N SER A 384 6.17 -8.52 3.19
CA SER A 384 5.25 -7.42 3.48
C SER A 384 5.88 -6.05 3.23
N VAL A 385 7.21 -5.95 3.34
CA VAL A 385 8.00 -4.71 3.20
C VAL A 385 8.97 -4.71 2.02
N LEU A 386 9.15 -5.84 1.35
CA LEU A 386 9.97 -5.97 0.14
C LEU A 386 9.13 -5.98 -1.15
N VAL A 387 9.76 -5.55 -2.23
CA VAL A 387 9.24 -5.77 -3.59
C VAL A 387 9.55 -7.21 -3.97
N ARG A 388 8.52 -7.92 -4.43
CA ARG A 388 8.60 -9.34 -4.82
C ARG A 388 9.72 -9.55 -5.83
N ASN A 389 10.50 -10.61 -5.63
CA ASN A 389 11.62 -11.03 -6.49
C ASN A 389 12.73 -9.98 -6.69
N SER A 390 12.77 -8.92 -5.88
CA SER A 390 13.83 -7.90 -5.97
C SER A 390 15.05 -8.21 -5.10
N GLY A 391 14.95 -9.18 -4.20
CA GLY A 391 15.96 -9.54 -3.21
C GLY A 391 16.19 -8.51 -2.10
N ARG A 392 16.17 -7.20 -2.42
CA ARG A 392 16.55 -6.12 -1.50
C ARG A 392 15.74 -4.83 -1.64
N ARG A 393 14.93 -4.66 -2.70
CA ARG A 393 14.19 -3.40 -2.89
C ARG A 393 13.07 -3.30 -1.88
N LEU A 394 13.14 -2.27 -1.04
CA LEU A 394 12.09 -1.93 -0.08
C LEU A 394 10.84 -1.41 -0.80
N ARG A 395 9.66 -1.67 -0.24
CA ARG A 395 8.44 -0.93 -0.55
C ARG A 395 8.52 0.47 0.05
N GLY A 396 7.83 1.43 -0.55
CA GLY A 396 8.00 2.85 -0.23
C GLY A 396 7.68 3.21 1.22
N ILE A 397 6.77 2.48 1.87
CA ILE A 397 6.48 2.67 3.30
C ILE A 397 7.67 2.29 4.19
N MET A 398 8.39 1.24 3.82
CA MET A 398 9.59 0.80 4.53
C MET A 398 10.78 1.70 4.20
N ALA A 399 10.93 2.09 2.94
CA ALA A 399 11.94 3.09 2.55
C ALA A 399 11.72 4.43 3.29
N ALA A 400 10.46 4.88 3.43
CA ALA A 400 10.13 6.07 4.22
C ALA A 400 10.53 5.89 5.71
N LYS A 401 10.29 4.71 6.28
CA LYS A 401 10.71 4.39 7.64
C LYS A 401 12.22 4.51 7.80
N VAL A 402 12.98 3.87 6.92
CA VAL A 402 14.44 3.86 6.95
C VAL A 402 14.99 5.28 6.83
N ARG A 403 14.51 6.08 5.87
CA ARG A 403 14.89 7.50 5.74
C ARG A 403 14.60 8.31 7.00
N GLN A 404 13.42 8.16 7.59
CA GLN A 404 13.03 8.92 8.78
C GLN A 404 13.83 8.50 10.01
N LEU A 405 14.11 7.20 10.17
CA LEU A 405 15.00 6.70 11.24
C LEU A 405 16.42 7.25 11.07
N ARG A 406 16.94 7.28 9.84
CA ARG A 406 18.26 7.88 9.54
C ARG A 406 18.32 9.37 9.82
N ALA A 407 17.27 10.12 9.46
CA ALA A 407 17.16 11.54 9.78
C ALA A 407 17.19 11.80 11.30
N LEU A 408 16.79 10.81 12.10
CA LEU A 408 16.89 10.82 13.56
C LEU A 408 18.24 10.31 14.11
N GLY A 409 19.23 10.07 13.25
CA GLY A 409 20.54 9.54 13.64
C GLY A 409 20.55 8.04 13.98
N VAL A 410 19.51 7.30 13.59
CA VAL A 410 19.42 5.85 13.84
C VAL A 410 20.03 5.08 12.66
N CYS A 411 21.00 4.22 12.96
CA CYS A 411 21.52 3.24 12.01
C CYS A 411 20.53 2.10 11.84
N VAL A 412 20.16 1.78 10.60
CA VAL A 412 19.15 0.76 10.31
C VAL A 412 19.80 -0.48 9.69
N LEU A 413 19.64 -1.61 10.36
CA LEU A 413 20.13 -2.93 9.93
C LEU A 413 18.95 -3.81 9.52
N GLY A 414 19.13 -4.60 8.46
CA GLY A 414 18.09 -5.46 7.88
C GLY A 414 18.34 -6.93 8.13
N ALA A 415 17.29 -7.66 8.50
CA ALA A 415 17.28 -9.12 8.60
C ALA A 415 16.16 -9.70 7.74
N THR A 416 16.43 -10.65 6.85
CA THR A 416 15.37 -11.45 6.21
C THR A 416 14.84 -12.51 7.20
N PRO A 417 13.67 -13.13 6.95
CA PRO A 417 13.17 -14.21 7.80
C PRO A 417 14.19 -15.34 8.01
N GLU A 418 14.89 -15.75 6.96
CA GLU A 418 15.93 -16.80 7.03
C GLU A 418 17.11 -16.35 7.90
N LYS A 419 17.51 -15.07 7.80
CA LYS A 419 18.55 -14.49 8.66
C LYS A 419 18.07 -14.44 10.11
N ALA A 420 16.82 -14.07 10.38
CA ALA A 420 16.27 -14.07 11.73
C ALA A 420 16.26 -15.48 12.35
N SER A 421 15.85 -16.50 11.59
CA SER A 421 15.91 -17.90 12.04
C SER A 421 17.34 -18.38 12.29
N ARG A 422 18.31 -18.00 11.44
CA ARG A 422 19.73 -18.30 11.70
C ARG A 422 20.24 -17.61 12.96
N LEU A 423 19.88 -16.34 13.18
CA LEU A 423 20.26 -15.62 14.41
C LEU A 423 19.67 -16.29 15.66
N ALA A 424 18.45 -16.84 15.57
CA ALA A 424 17.84 -17.60 16.66
C ALA A 424 18.65 -18.86 17.03
N THR A 425 19.34 -19.49 16.09
CA THR A 425 20.24 -20.61 16.41
C THR A 425 21.56 -20.17 17.04
N LEU A 426 21.98 -18.92 16.83
CA LEU A 426 23.22 -18.36 17.36
C LEU A 426 23.03 -17.59 18.68
N CYS A 427 21.79 -17.32 19.12
CA CYS A 427 21.55 -16.44 20.26
C CYS A 427 22.07 -16.99 21.60
N ASP A 428 22.29 -18.31 21.69
CA ASP A 428 22.92 -18.95 22.85
C ASP A 428 24.45 -18.70 22.89
N GLU A 429 25.03 -18.22 21.79
CA GLU A 429 26.44 -17.89 21.70
C GLU A 429 26.72 -16.46 22.19
N ARG A 430 27.10 -16.34 23.46
CA ARG A 430 27.55 -15.07 24.07
C ARG A 430 28.61 -14.33 23.23
N GLN A 431 29.44 -15.07 22.51
CA GLN A 431 30.47 -14.52 21.64
C GLN A 431 29.87 -13.72 20.48
N TRP A 432 28.86 -14.26 19.79
CA TRP A 432 28.18 -13.59 18.68
C TRP A 432 27.58 -12.25 19.13
N TRP A 433 26.90 -12.23 20.29
CA TRP A 433 26.31 -11.00 20.83
C TRP A 433 27.36 -9.93 21.12
N ASN A 434 28.48 -10.30 21.73
CA ASN A 434 29.57 -9.37 22.03
C ASN A 434 30.16 -8.78 20.74
N ASP A 435 30.36 -9.60 19.72
CA ASP A 435 30.88 -9.17 18.43
C ASP A 435 29.87 -8.28 17.70
N PHE A 436 28.57 -8.60 17.77
CA PHE A 436 27.50 -7.78 17.21
C PHE A 436 27.41 -6.40 17.87
N VAL A 437 27.43 -6.34 19.21
CA VAL A 437 27.38 -5.08 19.96
C VAL A 437 28.64 -4.25 19.71
N ARG A 438 29.82 -4.87 19.64
CA ARG A 438 31.06 -4.21 19.25
C ARG A 438 30.96 -3.62 17.84
N ALA A 439 30.50 -4.41 16.87
CA ALA A 439 30.34 -3.93 15.51
C ALA A 439 29.37 -2.75 15.43
N CYS A 440 28.25 -2.79 16.16
CA CYS A 440 27.31 -1.67 16.24
C CYS A 440 27.91 -0.42 16.89
N ALA A 441 28.70 -0.58 17.95
CA ALA A 441 29.39 0.51 18.63
C ALA A 441 30.43 1.19 17.74
N LEU A 442 31.24 0.39 17.04
CA LEU A 442 32.38 0.87 16.26
C LEU A 442 32.01 1.18 14.80
N GLY A 443 30.87 0.71 14.32
CA GLY A 443 30.43 0.89 12.93
C GLY A 443 31.13 -0.08 11.99
N GLU A 444 31.55 -1.22 12.52
CA GLU A 444 32.16 -2.30 11.76
C GLU A 444 31.08 -3.16 11.09
N PRO A 445 31.43 -3.98 10.10
CA PRO A 445 30.52 -4.96 9.52
C PRO A 445 29.95 -5.89 10.61
N THR A 446 28.62 -6.02 10.65
CA THR A 446 27.95 -6.85 11.66
C THR A 446 28.08 -8.35 11.35
N PRO A 447 28.31 -9.20 12.36
CA PRO A 447 28.36 -10.65 12.17
C PRO A 447 26.99 -11.22 11.79
N GLY A 448 26.97 -12.39 11.15
CA GLY A 448 25.72 -13.10 10.83
C GLY A 448 24.94 -12.55 9.64
N GLY A 449 25.54 -11.66 8.84
CA GLY A 449 24.94 -11.16 7.60
C GLY A 449 23.81 -10.14 7.81
N LEU A 450 23.70 -9.54 8.99
CA LEU A 450 22.96 -8.28 9.11
C LEU A 450 23.68 -7.23 8.26
N GLU A 451 22.92 -6.52 7.44
CA GLU A 451 23.47 -5.54 6.51
C GLU A 451 22.77 -4.20 6.72
N ALA A 452 23.50 -3.11 6.52
CA ALA A 452 22.89 -1.79 6.49
C ALA A 452 21.82 -1.73 5.40
N VAL A 453 20.61 -1.33 5.76
CA VAL A 453 19.50 -1.29 4.80
C VAL A 453 19.68 -0.09 3.89
N LEU A 454 20.25 -0.26 2.71
CA LEU A 454 20.38 0.85 1.75
C LEU A 454 18.98 1.34 1.33
N ASP A 455 18.78 2.66 1.34
CA ASP A 455 17.60 3.22 0.68
C ASP A 455 17.81 2.97 -0.82
N GLY A 456 16.81 2.40 -1.49
CA GLY A 456 16.91 1.80 -2.83
C GLY A 456 17.32 2.72 -4.00
N ASP A 457 17.85 3.91 -3.71
CA ASP A 457 18.47 4.84 -4.66
C ASP A 457 20.02 4.81 -4.62
N THR A 458 20.66 4.07 -3.70
CA THR A 458 22.14 3.95 -3.62
C THR A 458 22.69 2.58 -4.04
N ALA A 459 21.97 1.82 -4.87
CA ALA A 459 22.49 0.59 -5.49
C ALA A 459 22.33 0.62 -7.01
#